data_AF-A0AAV6VWL8-F1
#
_entry.id   AF-A0AAV6VWL8-F1
#
_cell.length_a   1.000
_cell.length_b   1.000
_cell.length_c   1.000
_cell.angle_alpha   90.00
_cell.angle_beta   90.00
_cell.angle_gamma   90.00
#
_symmetry.space_group_name_H-M   'P 1'
#
loop_
_entity.id
_entity.type
_entity.pdbx_description
1 polymer ?
#
loop_
_entity_poly.entity_id
_entity_poly.type
_entity_poly.pdbx_seq_one_letter_code
_entity_poly.pdbx_strand_id
1 'polypeptide(L)'
;MGKYRSFKAYARAIFKASLITSFPEIASTKSPIKMIVKIVVFIICTIGFSYQTLSFVGMYLAYPTVVNVKISYPFIVEQPGITICNSNRIRRKYFCANQESACAELLPPTFCDLFPKYCPEGDASIADPVVPYFFAVTTPIYVWEETKLSSHNTTMFVKCTKSFGNDESYCKLPYQSVPSVTLDGYQNYCFTVESQWGNKSAQPDKFINYFNLQLQMDTQLDDYMMYKNPVRIHVVLHDRKERVNTYVSGFTLEGGVRYVAHVSMVSTQRLPYPYDTNCTHYIDLWRKNNGTGPLSKIMCVEQCKMNKLVNMNSCVDKTVTYPHEEKLCEKEEIKVTEEMLESCYKECGSACKYE
;
A
#
# COMPACT_ATOMS: atom_id res chain seq x y z
N MET A 1 -71.04 -34.67 -6.56
CA MET A 1 -70.24 -33.79 -7.45
C MET A 1 -71.21 -32.87 -8.19
N GLY A 2 -70.97 -31.55 -8.19
CA GLY A 2 -71.77 -30.62 -9.00
C GLY A 2 -72.26 -29.32 -8.34
N LYS A 3 -71.52 -28.71 -7.39
CA LYS A 3 -71.92 -27.44 -6.74
C LYS A 3 -71.99 -26.26 -7.74
N TYR A 4 -71.49 -26.44 -8.96
CA TYR A 4 -71.52 -25.47 -10.04
C TYR A 4 -72.09 -26.13 -11.31
N ARG A 5 -73.25 -25.63 -11.78
CA ARG A 5 -73.94 -26.13 -12.99
C ARG A 5 -73.27 -25.69 -14.32
N SER A 6 -72.22 -24.87 -14.26
CA SER A 6 -71.52 -24.31 -15.42
C SER A 6 -70.15 -23.76 -15.03
N PHE A 7 -69.16 -23.87 -15.93
CA PHE A 7 -67.84 -23.26 -15.79
C PHE A 7 -67.91 -21.76 -15.43
N LYS A 8 -68.89 -21.03 -16.00
CA LYS A 8 -69.10 -19.60 -15.72
C LYS A 8 -69.49 -19.33 -14.27
N ALA A 9 -70.30 -20.19 -13.67
CA ALA A 9 -70.71 -20.07 -12.27
C ALA A 9 -69.54 -20.35 -11.32
N TYR A 10 -68.69 -21.31 -11.69
CA TYR A 10 -67.47 -21.64 -10.95
C TYR A 10 -66.44 -20.50 -10.97
N ALA A 11 -66.09 -20.00 -12.16
CA ALA A 11 -65.14 -18.89 -12.32
C ALA A 11 -65.58 -17.63 -11.56
N ARG A 12 -66.89 -17.32 -11.59
CA ARG A 12 -67.44 -16.16 -10.88
C ARG A 12 -67.38 -16.30 -9.36
N ALA A 13 -67.52 -17.51 -8.83
CA ALA A 13 -67.38 -17.77 -7.40
C ALA A 13 -65.91 -17.63 -6.95
N ILE A 14 -64.97 -18.15 -7.74
CA ILE A 14 -63.53 -17.99 -7.48
C ILE A 14 -63.11 -16.52 -7.53
N PHE A 15 -63.49 -15.78 -8.58
CA PHE A 15 -63.11 -14.36 -8.68
C PHE A 15 -63.69 -13.51 -7.56
N LYS A 16 -64.89 -13.81 -7.06
CA LYS A 16 -65.47 -13.16 -5.88
C LYS A 16 -64.71 -13.43 -4.59
N ALA A 17 -64.07 -14.59 -4.47
CA ALA A 17 -63.29 -15.00 -3.31
C ALA A 17 -61.80 -14.64 -3.43
N SER A 18 -61.38 -14.02 -4.54
CA SER A 18 -59.97 -13.67 -4.77
C SER A 18 -59.52 -12.53 -3.86
N LEU A 19 -58.27 -12.60 -3.40
CA LEU A 19 -57.60 -11.53 -2.66
C LEU A 19 -57.10 -10.40 -3.58
N ILE A 20 -57.11 -10.60 -4.90
CA ILE A 20 -56.80 -9.55 -5.86
C ILE A 20 -58.01 -8.61 -5.90
N THR A 21 -57.88 -7.42 -5.31
CA THR A 21 -58.97 -6.46 -5.07
C THR A 21 -59.86 -6.19 -6.29
N SER A 22 -59.28 -6.20 -7.49
CA SER A 22 -60.02 -5.99 -8.74
C SER A 22 -60.91 -7.17 -9.15
N PHE A 23 -60.59 -8.40 -8.75
CA PHE A 23 -61.31 -9.62 -9.18
C PHE A 23 -62.73 -9.71 -8.58
N PRO A 24 -62.95 -9.49 -7.26
CA PRO A 24 -64.29 -9.45 -6.70
C PRO A 24 -65.15 -8.32 -7.26
N GLU A 25 -64.55 -7.16 -7.53
CA GLU A 25 -65.22 -6.00 -8.11
C GLU A 25 -65.66 -6.23 -9.56
N ILE A 26 -64.83 -6.87 -10.38
CA ILE A 26 -65.17 -7.24 -11.76
C ILE A 26 -66.27 -8.32 -11.76
N ALA A 27 -66.15 -9.33 -10.90
CA ALA A 27 -67.10 -10.46 -10.84
C ALA A 27 -68.50 -10.06 -10.32
N SER A 28 -68.58 -8.99 -9.52
CA SER A 28 -69.83 -8.44 -8.97
C SER A 28 -70.50 -7.39 -9.87
N THR A 29 -69.81 -6.87 -10.90
CA THR A 29 -70.35 -5.84 -11.80
C THR A 29 -71.41 -6.42 -12.76
N LYS A 30 -72.57 -5.77 -12.84
CA LYS A 30 -73.69 -6.19 -13.71
C LYS A 30 -73.68 -5.54 -15.10
N SER A 31 -73.15 -4.31 -15.22
CA SER A 31 -73.10 -3.56 -16.48
C SER A 31 -71.90 -4.03 -17.33
N PRO A 32 -72.12 -4.44 -18.60
CA PRO A 32 -71.03 -4.92 -19.46
C PRO A 32 -69.99 -3.83 -19.75
N ILE A 33 -70.43 -2.58 -19.93
CA ILE A 33 -69.53 -1.44 -20.17
C ILE A 33 -68.65 -1.19 -18.94
N LYS A 34 -69.23 -1.12 -17.74
CA LYS A 34 -68.46 -0.93 -16.50
C LYS A 34 -67.49 -2.09 -16.25
N MET A 35 -67.89 -3.31 -16.60
CA MET A 35 -67.02 -4.49 -16.49
C MET A 35 -65.82 -4.37 -17.43
N ILE A 36 -66.02 -3.97 -18.69
CA ILE A 36 -64.93 -3.73 -19.65
C ILE A 36 -63.97 -2.65 -19.12
N VAL A 37 -64.49 -1.51 -18.66
CA VAL A 37 -63.65 -0.44 -18.11
C VAL A 37 -62.81 -0.93 -16.92
N LYS A 38 -63.39 -1.67 -15.97
CA LYS A 38 -62.66 -2.22 -14.83
C LYS A 38 -61.57 -3.23 -15.25
N ILE A 39 -61.85 -4.06 -16.26
CA ILE A 39 -60.86 -4.99 -16.83
C ILE A 39 -59.71 -4.22 -17.48
N VAL A 40 -60.02 -3.19 -18.29
CA VAL A 40 -59.00 -2.34 -18.94
C VAL A 40 -58.11 -1.65 -17.90
N VAL A 41 -58.73 -1.03 -16.88
CA VAL A 41 -57.99 -0.40 -15.77
C VAL A 41 -57.10 -1.42 -15.06
N PHE A 42 -57.63 -2.61 -14.73
CA PHE A 42 -56.85 -3.67 -14.10
C PHE A 42 -55.64 -4.11 -14.95
N ILE A 43 -55.83 -4.28 -16.27
CA ILE A 43 -54.75 -4.65 -17.20
C ILE A 43 -53.69 -3.55 -17.24
N ILE A 44 -54.08 -2.27 -17.39
CA ILE A 44 -53.16 -1.13 -17.40
C ILE A 44 -52.36 -1.07 -16.09
N CYS A 45 -53.02 -1.20 -14.94
CA CYS A 45 -52.36 -1.21 -13.63
C CYS A 45 -51.41 -2.41 -13.48
N THR A 46 -51.79 -3.60 -13.97
CA THR A 46 -50.94 -4.80 -13.91
C THR A 46 -49.70 -4.65 -14.78
N ILE A 47 -49.84 -4.08 -15.98
CA ILE A 47 -48.70 -3.78 -16.87
C ILE A 47 -47.79 -2.74 -16.23
N GLY A 48 -48.34 -1.65 -15.70
CA GLY A 48 -47.57 -0.61 -15.00
C GLY A 48 -46.81 -1.16 -13.78
N PHE A 49 -47.47 -1.96 -12.95
CA PHE A 49 -46.86 -2.62 -11.80
C PHE A 49 -45.74 -3.58 -12.24
N SER A 50 -45.96 -4.39 -13.27
CA SER A 50 -44.96 -5.33 -13.78
C SER A 50 -43.75 -4.59 -14.35
N TYR A 51 -43.97 -3.51 -15.10
CA TYR A 51 -42.91 -2.65 -15.62
C TYR A 51 -42.07 -2.04 -14.49
N GLN A 52 -42.72 -1.45 -13.49
CA GLN A 52 -42.05 -0.86 -12.34
C GLN A 52 -41.28 -1.91 -11.54
N THR A 53 -41.88 -3.08 -11.31
CA THR A 53 -41.23 -4.19 -10.60
C THR A 53 -39.99 -4.69 -11.36
N LEU A 54 -40.10 -4.91 -12.67
CA LEU A 54 -38.96 -5.33 -13.49
C LEU A 54 -37.85 -4.27 -13.52
N SER A 55 -38.21 -2.99 -13.56
CA SER A 55 -37.26 -1.88 -13.48
C SER A 55 -36.52 -1.87 -12.14
N PHE A 56 -37.22 -2.03 -11.02
CA PHE A 56 -36.59 -2.12 -9.69
C PHE A 56 -35.71 -3.36 -9.55
N VAL A 57 -36.16 -4.51 -10.05
CA VAL A 57 -35.35 -5.72 -10.08
C VAL A 57 -34.10 -5.51 -10.92
N GLY A 58 -34.20 -4.83 -12.07
CA GLY A 58 -33.06 -4.45 -12.89
C GLY A 58 -32.06 -3.56 -12.15
N MET A 59 -32.54 -2.52 -11.45
CA MET A 59 -31.68 -1.66 -10.62
C MET A 59 -31.02 -2.41 -9.45
N TYR A 60 -31.75 -3.33 -8.81
CA TYR A 60 -31.22 -4.15 -7.73
C TYR A 60 -30.14 -5.12 -8.22
N LEU A 61 -30.38 -5.79 -9.35
CA LEU A 61 -29.43 -6.73 -9.96
C LEU A 61 -28.25 -6.04 -10.68
N ALA A 62 -28.27 -4.71 -10.82
CA ALA A 62 -27.12 -3.94 -11.27
C ALA A 62 -26.08 -3.72 -10.16
N TYR A 63 -26.37 -4.11 -8.91
CA TYR A 63 -25.48 -3.97 -7.75
C TYR A 63 -24.82 -2.59 -7.59
N PRO A 64 -25.58 -1.47 -7.66
CA PRO A 64 -25.00 -0.14 -7.56
C PRO A 64 -24.37 0.08 -6.19
N THR A 65 -23.27 0.85 -6.15
CA THR A 65 -22.56 1.19 -4.90
C THR A 65 -22.55 2.71 -4.67
N VAL A 66 -22.52 3.10 -3.40
CA VAL A 66 -22.38 4.51 -2.98
C VAL A 66 -21.23 4.63 -1.98
N VAL A 67 -20.52 5.77 -2.02
CA VAL A 67 -19.43 6.05 -1.09
C VAL A 67 -19.99 6.72 0.17
N ASN A 68 -19.65 6.17 1.32
CA ASN A 68 -19.94 6.77 2.62
C ASN A 68 -18.62 7.17 3.30
N VAL A 69 -18.48 8.45 3.61
CA VAL A 69 -17.31 8.99 4.31
C VAL A 69 -17.66 9.16 5.77
N LYS A 70 -16.95 8.44 6.63
CA LYS A 70 -17.08 8.51 8.08
C LYS A 70 -15.77 8.99 8.71
N ILE A 71 -15.86 10.06 9.49
CA ILE A 71 -14.76 10.53 10.34
C ILE A 71 -15.01 10.00 11.74
N SER A 72 -14.00 9.38 12.35
CA SER A 72 -14.06 8.90 13.73
C SER A 72 -12.79 9.24 14.47
N TYR A 73 -12.92 9.47 15.77
CA TYR A 73 -11.79 9.72 16.69
C TYR A 73 -11.71 8.53 17.65
N PRO A 74 -11.17 7.38 17.22
CA PRO A 74 -11.12 6.20 18.07
C PRO A 74 -10.19 6.47 19.25
N PHE A 75 -10.57 5.98 20.43
CA PHE A 75 -9.70 6.00 21.61
C PHE A 75 -8.50 5.07 21.42
N ILE A 76 -8.67 3.99 20.64
CA ILE A 76 -7.65 2.99 20.37
C ILE A 76 -7.25 3.05 18.90
N VAL A 77 -5.97 3.18 18.62
CA VAL A 77 -5.36 3.21 17.29
C VAL A 77 -4.41 2.03 17.10
N GLU A 78 -4.25 1.57 15.87
CA GLU A 78 -3.27 0.53 15.54
C GLU A 78 -1.91 1.16 15.27
N GLN A 79 -0.84 0.53 15.76
CA GLN A 79 0.51 1.02 15.57
C GLN A 79 0.94 0.89 14.09
N PRO A 80 1.52 1.94 13.48
CA PRO A 80 2.09 1.83 12.14
C PRO A 80 3.50 1.23 12.15
N GLY A 81 3.94 0.74 10.99
CA GLY A 81 5.33 0.45 10.70
C GLY A 81 6.01 1.71 10.18
N ILE A 82 7.31 1.85 10.45
CA ILE A 82 8.10 2.97 9.94
C ILE A 82 9.30 2.42 9.18
N THR A 83 9.33 2.64 7.87
CA THR A 83 10.50 2.29 7.05
C THR A 83 11.37 3.51 6.84
N ILE A 84 12.67 3.32 7.06
CA ILE A 84 13.69 4.37 7.03
C ILE A 84 14.86 3.94 6.15
N CYS A 85 15.33 4.84 5.29
CA CYS A 85 16.52 4.68 4.47
C CYS A 85 17.45 5.87 4.63
N ASN A 86 18.76 5.61 4.73
CA ASN A 86 19.76 6.67 4.57
C ASN A 86 19.87 7.05 3.08
N SER A 87 19.94 8.34 2.76
CA SER A 87 20.13 8.80 1.37
C SER A 87 21.53 8.47 0.85
N ASN A 88 22.51 8.34 1.74
CA ASN A 88 23.80 7.75 1.39
C ASN A 88 23.66 6.23 1.25
N ARG A 89 23.92 5.71 0.05
CA ARG A 89 23.73 4.28 -0.26
C ARG A 89 24.91 3.41 0.16
N ILE A 90 26.11 3.99 0.19
CA ILE A 90 27.37 3.25 0.38
C ILE A 90 28.18 3.99 1.44
N ARG A 91 28.57 3.30 2.50
CA ARG A 91 29.46 3.82 3.55
C ARG A 91 30.86 3.98 2.99
N ARG A 92 31.38 5.21 3.04
CA ARG A 92 32.70 5.57 2.51
C ARG A 92 33.82 4.72 3.10
N LYS A 93 33.84 4.55 4.43
CA LYS A 93 34.85 3.76 5.13
C LYS A 93 34.90 2.31 4.65
N TYR A 94 33.73 1.69 4.46
CA TYR A 94 33.64 0.34 3.90
C TYR A 94 34.16 0.29 2.46
N PHE A 95 33.79 1.27 1.63
CA PHE A 95 34.24 1.33 0.24
C PHE A 95 35.76 1.50 0.12
N CYS A 96 36.34 2.48 0.82
CA CYS A 96 37.78 2.74 0.76
C CYS A 96 38.63 1.63 1.39
N ALA A 97 38.10 0.90 2.40
CA ALA A 97 38.77 -0.27 2.95
C ALA A 97 38.84 -1.45 1.96
N ASN A 98 37.89 -1.55 1.02
CA ASN A 98 37.84 -2.64 0.04
C ASN A 98 38.40 -2.24 -1.33
N GLN A 99 38.50 -0.94 -1.62
CA GLN A 99 39.02 -0.39 -2.88
C GLN A 99 40.01 0.74 -2.58
N GLU A 100 41.14 0.41 -1.95
CA GLU A 100 42.15 1.41 -1.57
C GLU A 100 42.63 2.26 -2.75
N SER A 101 42.81 1.66 -3.93
CA SER A 101 43.22 2.36 -5.16
C SER A 101 42.18 3.37 -5.68
N ALA A 102 40.93 3.27 -5.21
CA ALA A 102 39.83 4.15 -5.56
C ALA A 102 39.67 5.34 -4.59
N CYS A 103 40.53 5.46 -3.57
CA CYS A 103 40.49 6.54 -2.60
C CYS A 103 41.85 7.24 -2.49
N ALA A 104 41.81 8.51 -2.07
CA ALA A 104 42.97 9.33 -1.76
C ALA A 104 42.86 9.85 -0.34
N GLU A 105 43.97 9.88 0.38
CA GLU A 105 44.05 10.52 1.68
C GLU A 105 44.49 11.98 1.50
N LEU A 106 43.68 12.91 1.99
CA LEU A 106 44.04 14.33 2.02
C LEU A 106 44.73 14.68 3.35
N LEU A 107 45.49 15.77 3.36
CA LEU A 107 45.94 16.34 4.64
C LEU A 107 44.72 16.86 5.42
N PRO A 108 44.59 16.59 6.73
CA PRO A 108 43.42 16.99 7.50
C PRO A 108 43.06 18.49 7.41
N PRO A 109 44.01 19.44 7.43
CA PRO A 109 43.68 20.86 7.25
C PRO A 109 43.05 21.14 5.87
N THR A 110 43.65 20.59 4.80
CA THR A 110 43.14 20.73 3.43
C THR A 110 41.75 20.11 3.28
N PHE A 111 41.51 18.99 3.95
CA PHE A 111 40.20 18.36 3.98
C PHE A 111 39.16 19.27 4.63
N CYS A 112 39.45 19.83 5.80
CA CYS A 112 38.54 20.73 6.50
C CYS A 112 38.29 22.05 5.75
N ASP A 113 39.29 22.58 5.05
CA ASP A 113 39.12 23.76 4.19
C ASP A 113 38.12 23.50 3.05
N LEU A 114 38.16 22.30 2.46
CA LEU A 114 37.27 21.89 1.37
C LEU A 114 35.88 21.47 1.88
N PHE A 115 35.82 20.84 3.05
CA PHE A 115 34.62 20.19 3.58
C PHE A 115 34.39 20.54 5.06
N PRO A 116 34.17 21.83 5.39
CA PRO A 116 34.13 22.30 6.77
C PRO A 116 33.04 21.66 7.64
N LYS A 117 31.96 21.16 7.02
CA LYS A 117 30.87 20.47 7.75
C LYS A 117 31.29 19.15 8.42
N TYR A 118 32.45 18.59 8.07
CA TYR A 118 33.00 17.37 8.66
C TYR A 118 34.05 17.65 9.74
N CYS A 119 34.35 18.92 9.99
CA CYS A 119 35.31 19.35 11.01
C CYS A 119 34.61 20.31 11.96
N PRO A 120 33.81 19.81 12.93
CA PRO A 120 33.18 20.67 13.91
C PRO A 120 34.23 21.50 14.63
N GLU A 121 33.98 22.81 14.77
CA GLU A 121 34.90 23.77 15.37
C GLU A 121 36.27 23.89 14.67
N GLY A 122 36.40 23.36 13.46
CA GLY A 122 37.67 23.32 12.72
C GLY A 122 38.67 22.29 13.25
N ASP A 123 38.25 21.38 14.12
CA ASP A 123 39.13 20.35 14.67
C ASP A 123 39.41 19.25 13.63
N ALA A 124 40.57 19.38 12.99
CA ALA A 124 41.03 18.45 11.97
C ALA A 124 41.41 17.06 12.53
N SER A 125 41.52 16.89 13.85
CA SER A 125 41.83 15.59 14.47
C SER A 125 40.65 14.60 14.43
N ILE A 126 39.44 15.12 14.24
CA ILE A 126 38.18 14.34 14.19
C ILE A 126 37.86 13.91 12.75
N ALA A 127 38.44 14.60 11.75
CA ALA A 127 38.16 14.34 10.35
C ALA A 127 38.70 12.99 9.88
N ASP A 128 37.94 12.32 9.03
CA ASP A 128 38.40 11.18 8.22
C ASP A 128 38.69 11.68 6.79
N PRO A 129 39.96 12.01 6.48
CA PRO A 129 40.31 12.73 5.27
C PRO A 129 40.41 11.83 4.02
N VAL A 130 39.93 10.59 4.10
CA VAL A 130 39.96 9.63 2.98
C VAL A 130 38.81 9.90 2.01
N VAL A 131 39.11 10.49 0.86
CA VAL A 131 38.16 10.88 -0.18
C VAL A 131 38.14 9.88 -1.34
N PRO A 132 36.97 9.43 -1.83
CA PRO A 132 36.91 8.56 -3.01
C PRO A 132 37.10 9.36 -4.31
N TYR A 133 37.74 8.77 -5.31
CA TYR A 133 37.81 9.34 -6.66
C TYR A 133 36.43 9.32 -7.33
N PHE A 134 36.05 10.43 -7.98
CA PHE A 134 34.73 10.62 -8.58
C PHE A 134 34.30 9.45 -9.49
N PHE A 135 35.20 8.97 -10.36
CA PHE A 135 34.88 7.89 -11.30
C PHE A 135 34.56 6.55 -10.60
N ALA A 136 35.23 6.25 -9.49
CA ALA A 136 35.00 5.01 -8.76
C ALA A 136 33.63 5.00 -8.05
N VAL A 137 33.14 6.18 -7.63
CA VAL A 137 31.81 6.35 -7.01
C VAL A 137 30.68 6.12 -8.01
N THR A 138 30.92 6.35 -9.30
CA THR A 138 29.90 6.19 -10.34
C THR A 138 29.68 4.75 -10.79
N THR A 139 30.59 3.84 -10.45
CA THR A 139 30.47 2.42 -10.83
C THR A 139 29.35 1.76 -10.02
N PRO A 140 28.26 1.33 -10.66
CA PRO A 140 27.15 0.69 -9.98
C PRO A 140 27.54 -0.67 -9.41
N ILE A 141 27.21 -0.90 -8.14
CA ILE A 141 27.33 -2.22 -7.49
C ILE A 141 26.02 -2.97 -7.73
N TYR A 142 25.97 -3.85 -8.74
CA TYR A 142 24.74 -4.59 -9.06
C TYR A 142 24.51 -5.87 -8.25
N VAL A 143 25.20 -6.04 -7.12
CA VAL A 143 25.16 -7.24 -6.28
C VAL A 143 24.55 -6.91 -4.92
N TRP A 144 23.43 -7.57 -4.58
CA TRP A 144 22.69 -7.30 -3.34
C TRP A 144 23.45 -7.69 -2.08
N GLU A 145 24.27 -8.74 -2.12
CA GLU A 145 25.13 -9.14 -0.99
C GLU A 145 26.13 -8.04 -0.65
N GLU A 146 26.81 -7.50 -1.67
CA GLU A 146 27.75 -6.39 -1.50
C GLU A 146 27.03 -5.10 -1.06
N THR A 147 25.83 -4.85 -1.59
CA THR A 147 25.00 -3.71 -1.16
C THR A 147 24.66 -3.83 0.33
N LYS A 148 24.34 -5.04 0.82
CA LYS A 148 24.00 -5.27 2.23
C LYS A 148 25.16 -4.97 3.18
N LEU A 149 26.39 -5.27 2.75
CA LEU A 149 27.60 -5.01 3.53
C LEU A 149 28.01 -3.53 3.48
N SER A 150 27.89 -2.93 2.30
CA SER A 150 28.37 -1.57 2.03
C SER A 150 27.38 -0.47 2.46
N SER A 151 26.07 -0.76 2.50
CA SER A 151 25.05 0.18 2.96
C SER A 151 25.09 0.44 4.47
N HIS A 152 24.35 1.46 4.91
CA HIS A 152 24.16 1.72 6.34
C HIS A 152 23.38 0.56 6.98
N ASN A 153 23.71 0.25 8.23
CA ASN A 153 23.09 -0.83 8.98
C ASN A 153 22.30 -0.30 10.19
N THR A 154 21.81 -1.19 11.05
CA THR A 154 20.97 -0.81 12.21
C THR A 154 21.68 0.05 13.25
N THR A 155 22.99 0.26 13.17
CA THR A 155 23.73 1.20 14.05
C THR A 155 23.30 2.65 13.88
N MET A 156 22.67 3.00 12.75
CA MET A 156 22.10 4.35 12.57
C MET A 156 20.94 4.65 13.52
N PHE A 157 20.38 3.65 14.21
CA PHE A 157 19.31 3.82 15.20
C PHE A 157 19.92 3.88 16.60
N VAL A 158 20.04 5.09 17.16
CA VAL A 158 20.59 5.32 18.49
C VAL A 158 19.59 4.93 19.57
N LYS A 159 18.33 5.36 19.42
CA LYS A 159 17.25 5.07 20.38
C LYS A 159 15.91 4.97 19.65
N CYS A 160 15.11 3.97 20.00
CA CYS A 160 13.72 3.86 19.56
C CYS A 160 12.85 3.53 20.76
N THR A 161 11.98 4.46 21.15
CA THR A 161 11.06 4.26 22.27
C THR A 161 9.63 4.62 21.92
N LYS A 162 8.73 3.89 22.59
CA LYS A 162 7.29 4.00 22.52
C LYS A 162 6.83 4.43 23.90
N SER A 163 6.12 5.53 23.99
CA SER A 163 5.59 6.04 25.27
C SER A 163 4.07 6.13 25.24
N PHE A 164 3.47 5.73 26.36
CA PHE A 164 2.04 5.74 26.59
C PHE A 164 1.79 6.23 28.02
N GLY A 165 1.48 7.52 28.16
CA GLY A 165 1.37 8.15 29.48
C GLY A 165 2.74 8.13 30.18
N ASN A 166 2.83 7.44 31.31
CA ASN A 166 4.07 7.31 32.09
C ASN A 166 4.89 6.07 31.72
N ASP A 167 4.34 5.15 30.92
CA ASP A 167 5.01 3.92 30.53
C ASP A 167 5.85 4.17 29.27
N GLU A 168 7.15 3.84 29.32
CA GLU A 168 8.06 3.86 28.18
C GLU A 168 8.57 2.45 27.89
N SER A 169 8.55 2.04 26.63
CA SER A 169 9.08 0.76 26.18
C SER A 169 9.94 0.93 24.93
N TYR A 170 10.91 0.04 24.74
CA TYR A 170 11.75 0.05 23.54
C TYR A 170 11.02 -0.59 22.35
N CYS A 171 11.39 -0.16 21.15
CA CYS A 171 10.90 -0.80 19.92
C CYS A 171 11.45 -2.21 19.77
N LYS A 172 10.66 -3.11 19.16
CA LYS A 172 11.02 -4.51 18.96
C LYS A 172 12.21 -4.64 17.97
N LEU A 173 13.23 -5.36 18.38
CA LEU A 173 14.39 -5.76 17.56
C LEU A 173 14.28 -7.23 17.14
N PRO A 174 14.91 -7.66 16.02
CA PRO A 174 15.65 -6.82 15.06
C PRO A 174 14.71 -6.00 14.15
N TYR A 175 15.22 -4.89 13.61
CA TYR A 175 14.50 -4.15 12.57
C TYR A 175 14.58 -4.90 11.23
N GLN A 176 13.45 -4.97 10.52
CA GLN A 176 13.35 -5.74 9.30
C GLN A 176 14.08 -5.03 8.17
N SER A 177 15.04 -5.69 7.54
CA SER A 177 15.73 -5.15 6.36
C SER A 177 14.79 -5.13 5.14
N VAL A 178 14.83 -4.03 4.39
CA VAL A 178 14.04 -3.80 3.18
C VAL A 178 14.98 -3.44 2.02
N PRO A 179 15.21 -4.37 1.09
CA PRO A 179 16.04 -4.12 -0.08
C PRO A 179 15.27 -3.20 -1.03
N SER A 180 15.80 -2.00 -1.25
CA SER A 180 15.10 -0.91 -1.95
C SER A 180 15.92 -0.43 -3.14
N VAL A 181 15.22 0.01 -4.17
CA VAL A 181 15.82 0.59 -5.39
C VAL A 181 15.47 2.07 -5.43
N THR A 182 16.48 2.93 -5.56
CA THR A 182 16.29 4.38 -5.72
C THR A 182 15.61 4.71 -7.06
N LEU A 183 15.10 5.93 -7.21
CA LEU A 183 14.50 6.39 -8.47
C LEU A 183 15.47 6.34 -9.66
N ASP A 184 16.77 6.42 -9.39
CA ASP A 184 17.83 6.31 -10.39
C ASP A 184 18.22 4.85 -10.72
N GLY A 185 17.61 3.86 -10.07
CA GLY A 185 17.87 2.44 -10.31
C GLY A 185 19.00 1.83 -9.47
N TYR A 186 19.49 2.52 -8.43
CA TYR A 186 20.54 1.99 -7.57
C TYR A 186 19.99 1.25 -6.34
N GLN A 187 20.64 0.14 -5.97
CA GLN A 187 20.34 -0.59 -4.74
C GLN A 187 20.68 0.19 -3.46
N ASN A 188 19.88 -0.04 -2.41
CA ASN A 188 20.18 0.31 -1.03
C ASN A 188 19.43 -0.63 -0.07
N TYR A 189 19.87 -0.71 1.19
CA TYR A 189 19.11 -1.34 2.26
C TYR A 189 18.50 -0.31 3.20
N CYS A 190 17.25 -0.57 3.53
CA CYS A 190 16.43 0.21 4.44
C CYS A 190 15.95 -0.66 5.58
N PHE A 191 15.35 -0.06 6.61
CA PHE A 191 14.91 -0.78 7.78
C PHE A 191 13.50 -0.37 8.19
N THR A 192 12.64 -1.37 8.40
CA THR A 192 11.31 -1.18 8.97
C THR A 192 11.33 -1.47 10.47
N VAL A 193 11.02 -0.44 11.24
CA VAL A 193 10.77 -0.53 12.68
C VAL A 193 9.37 -1.08 12.88
N GLU A 194 9.24 -2.04 13.81
CA GLU A 194 7.97 -2.69 14.17
C GLU A 194 7.31 -3.43 12.99
N SER A 195 8.10 -4.02 12.08
CA SER A 195 7.54 -4.81 10.98
C SER A 195 6.81 -6.07 11.48
N GLN A 196 5.75 -6.43 10.77
CA GLN A 196 5.03 -7.70 10.88
C GLN A 196 5.15 -8.54 9.59
N TRP A 197 5.94 -8.07 8.63
CA TRP A 197 6.23 -8.80 7.41
C TRP A 197 6.84 -10.18 7.73
N GLY A 198 6.36 -11.23 7.05
CA GLY A 198 6.76 -12.61 7.26
C GLY A 198 6.09 -13.30 8.45
N ASN A 199 5.21 -12.63 9.19
CA ASN A 199 4.49 -13.22 10.33
C ASN A 199 2.99 -13.35 10.05
N LYS A 200 2.57 -14.46 9.41
CA LYS A 200 1.16 -14.71 9.06
C LYS A 200 0.16 -14.63 10.23
N SER A 201 0.62 -14.84 11.46
CA SER A 201 -0.21 -14.83 12.68
C SER A 201 -0.20 -13.47 13.38
N ALA A 202 0.45 -12.45 12.80
CA ALA A 202 0.56 -11.13 13.40
C ALA A 202 -0.82 -10.51 13.64
N GLN A 203 -0.98 -9.97 14.85
CA GLN A 203 -2.16 -9.20 15.24
C GLN A 203 -1.77 -7.72 15.36
N PRO A 204 -2.71 -6.78 15.15
CA PRO A 204 -2.41 -5.36 15.34
C PRO A 204 -2.07 -5.09 16.80
N ASP A 205 -0.91 -4.46 17.05
CA ASP A 205 -0.65 -3.87 18.37
C ASP A 205 -1.49 -2.58 18.47
N LYS A 206 -2.32 -2.51 19.50
CA LYS A 206 -3.31 -1.45 19.70
C LYS A 206 -2.90 -0.57 20.88
N PHE A 207 -2.92 0.73 20.66
CA PHE A 207 -2.53 1.74 21.66
C PHE A 207 -3.62 2.79 21.80
N ILE A 208 -3.58 3.53 22.91
CA ILE A 208 -4.44 4.69 23.08
C ILE A 208 -3.96 5.81 22.13
N ASN A 209 -4.88 6.62 21.62
CA ASN A 209 -4.63 7.63 20.59
C ASN A 209 -3.67 8.78 20.96
N TYR A 210 -3.15 8.85 22.20
CA TYR A 210 -2.07 9.75 22.61
C TYR A 210 -0.69 9.06 22.67
N PHE A 211 -0.54 7.92 22.01
CA PHE A 211 0.72 7.19 21.82
C PHE A 211 1.79 8.06 21.12
N ASN A 212 3.02 8.05 21.66
CA ASN A 212 4.16 8.70 21.03
C ASN A 212 5.26 7.68 20.69
N LEU A 213 5.80 7.76 19.48
CA LEU A 213 6.98 7.02 19.04
C LEU A 213 8.12 8.02 18.81
N GLN A 214 9.25 7.80 19.48
CA GLN A 214 10.45 8.59 19.34
C GLN A 214 11.57 7.75 18.73
N LEU A 215 12.13 8.26 17.63
CA LEU A 215 13.29 7.71 16.95
C LEU A 215 14.42 8.74 17.02
N GLN A 216 15.54 8.33 17.60
CA GLN A 216 16.81 9.07 17.56
C GLN A 216 17.75 8.30 16.65
N MET A 217 18.29 9.00 15.65
CA MET A 217 19.17 8.41 14.65
C MET A 217 20.50 9.13 14.60
N ASP A 218 21.55 8.36 14.34
CA ASP A 218 22.83 8.85 13.85
C ASP A 218 22.81 8.72 12.33
N THR A 219 22.82 9.85 11.62
CA THR A 219 22.82 9.86 10.16
C THR A 219 24.15 9.40 9.57
N GLN A 220 25.19 9.24 10.39
CA GLN A 220 26.53 8.77 10.02
C GLN A 220 27.12 9.66 8.92
N LEU A 221 27.12 10.98 9.18
CA LEU A 221 27.62 12.00 8.25
C LEU A 221 29.01 11.62 7.73
N ASP A 222 29.90 11.21 8.63
CA ASP A 222 31.29 10.88 8.31
C ASP A 222 31.43 9.70 7.34
N ASP A 223 30.41 8.86 7.16
CA ASP A 223 30.43 7.74 6.22
C ASP A 223 29.82 8.10 4.86
N TYR A 224 29.44 9.36 4.63
CA TYR A 224 28.90 9.78 3.34
C TYR A 224 29.95 9.67 2.24
N MET A 225 29.57 9.01 1.14
CA MET A 225 30.46 8.79 -0.01
C MET A 225 30.88 10.10 -0.66
N MET A 226 29.95 11.04 -0.81
CA MET A 226 30.18 12.32 -1.46
C MET A 226 30.03 13.45 -0.45
N TYR A 227 31.12 14.15 -0.17
CA TYR A 227 31.14 15.24 0.81
C TYR A 227 30.20 16.39 0.49
N LYS A 228 29.84 16.60 -0.78
CA LYS A 228 28.89 17.63 -1.18
C LYS A 228 27.43 17.21 -1.02
N ASN A 229 27.15 15.91 -0.81
CA ASN A 229 25.78 15.44 -0.71
C ASN A 229 25.12 15.96 0.57
N PRO A 230 23.85 16.38 0.49
CA PRO A 230 23.08 16.73 1.67
C PRO A 230 22.81 15.48 2.51
N VAL A 231 22.86 15.62 3.84
CA VAL A 231 22.50 14.54 4.76
C VAL A 231 21.00 14.43 4.79
N ARG A 232 20.48 13.30 4.28
CA ARG A 232 19.04 13.08 4.13
C ARG A 232 18.65 11.68 4.57
N ILE A 233 17.48 11.58 5.16
CA ILE A 233 16.81 10.34 5.51
C ILE A 233 15.47 10.28 4.80
N HIS A 234 15.17 9.15 4.17
CA HIS A 234 13.86 8.90 3.59
C HIS A 234 13.03 8.07 4.57
N VAL A 235 11.83 8.52 4.88
CA VAL A 235 10.94 7.89 5.87
C VAL A 235 9.54 7.75 5.31
N VAL A 236 8.88 6.63 5.64
CA VAL A 236 7.47 6.42 5.33
C VAL A 236 6.78 5.66 6.47
N LEU A 237 5.56 6.07 6.78
CA LEU A 237 4.67 5.39 7.71
C LEU A 237 3.67 4.56 6.90
N HIS A 238 3.45 3.30 7.29
CA HIS A 238 2.61 2.36 6.55
C HIS A 238 2.05 1.25 7.47
N ASP A 239 1.15 0.39 6.96
CA ASP A 239 0.73 -0.81 7.69
C ASP A 239 1.96 -1.71 7.93
N ARG A 240 2.12 -2.20 9.16
CA ARG A 240 3.26 -3.04 9.59
C ARG A 240 3.42 -4.33 8.78
N LYS A 241 2.36 -4.79 8.12
CA LYS A 241 2.34 -5.98 7.26
C LYS A 241 2.84 -5.70 5.84
N GLU A 242 3.14 -4.46 5.51
CA GLU A 242 3.66 -4.05 4.19
C GLU A 242 5.19 -3.95 4.18
N ARG A 243 5.76 -4.15 3.00
CA ARG A 243 7.16 -3.83 2.69
C ARG A 243 7.17 -2.75 1.61
N VAL A 244 7.74 -1.58 1.93
CA VAL A 244 7.61 -0.36 1.11
C VAL A 244 8.96 0.22 0.75
N ASN A 245 9.03 0.86 -0.42
CA ASN A 245 10.22 1.55 -0.91
C ASN A 245 10.09 3.06 -0.64
N THR A 246 10.91 3.58 0.29
CA THR A 246 10.78 4.99 0.75
C THR A 246 11.13 6.04 -0.31
N TYR A 247 11.86 5.64 -1.37
CA TYR A 247 12.25 6.56 -2.45
C TYR A 247 11.07 6.93 -3.36
N VAL A 248 10.01 6.12 -3.33
CA VAL A 248 8.83 6.26 -4.19
C VAL A 248 7.65 6.79 -3.39
N SER A 249 7.50 6.32 -2.16
CA SER A 249 6.51 6.82 -1.21
C SER A 249 7.20 7.25 0.08
N GLY A 250 6.92 8.48 0.54
CA GLY A 250 7.43 8.96 1.83
C GLY A 250 7.87 10.41 1.80
N PHE A 251 8.60 10.77 2.85
CA PHE A 251 9.14 12.09 3.10
C PHE A 251 10.65 12.04 3.15
N THR A 252 11.29 13.08 2.63
CA THR A 252 12.73 13.28 2.75
C THR A 252 12.98 14.28 3.87
N LEU A 253 13.73 13.87 4.89
CA LEU A 253 14.08 14.67 6.06
C LEU A 253 15.56 15.02 6.02
N GLU A 254 15.90 16.23 6.44
CA GLU A 254 17.29 16.67 6.59
C GLU A 254 17.88 16.25 7.94
N GLY A 255 19.15 15.87 7.95
CA GLY A 255 19.89 15.55 9.17
C GLY A 255 20.10 16.76 10.09
N GLY A 256 20.26 16.51 11.40
CA GLY A 256 20.48 17.57 12.39
C GLY A 256 19.22 18.31 12.85
N VAL A 257 18.04 17.91 12.38
CA VAL A 257 16.75 18.56 12.69
C VAL A 257 15.85 17.61 13.49
N ARG A 258 15.10 18.15 14.46
CA ARG A 258 14.04 17.43 15.19
C ARG A 258 12.70 17.61 14.49
N TYR A 259 12.11 16.52 14.01
CA TYR A 259 10.79 16.52 13.39
C TYR A 259 9.72 16.00 14.36
N VAL A 260 8.53 16.59 14.30
CA VAL A 260 7.33 16.13 15.02
C VAL A 260 6.23 15.92 13.99
N ALA A 261 5.74 14.69 13.87
CA ALA A 261 4.69 14.33 12.93
C ALA A 261 3.41 13.96 13.68
N HIS A 262 2.30 14.59 13.30
CA HIS A 262 0.96 14.21 13.75
C HIS A 262 0.30 13.35 12.67
N VAL A 263 -0.11 12.14 13.04
CA VAL A 263 -0.53 11.12 12.07
C VAL A 263 -2.04 10.87 12.20
N SER A 264 -2.71 10.78 11.07
CA SER A 264 -4.10 10.33 10.96
C SER A 264 -4.18 9.11 10.05
N MET A 265 -4.99 8.11 10.42
CA MET A 265 -5.21 6.90 9.63
C MET A 265 -6.38 7.09 8.66
N VAL A 266 -6.25 6.59 7.44
CA VAL A 266 -7.31 6.61 6.43
C VAL A 266 -7.59 5.18 5.98
N SER A 267 -8.73 4.63 6.43
CA SER A 267 -9.17 3.32 6.00
C SER A 267 -10.18 3.40 4.86
N THR A 268 -10.00 2.56 3.85
CA THR A 268 -10.98 2.35 2.77
C THR A 268 -11.54 0.94 2.82
N GLN A 269 -12.87 0.82 2.75
CA GLN A 269 -13.59 -0.44 2.65
C GLN A 269 -14.37 -0.49 1.35
N ARG A 270 -14.19 -1.58 0.59
CA ARG A 270 -14.86 -1.86 -0.69
C ARG A 270 -15.60 -3.18 -0.62
N LEU A 271 -16.60 -3.35 -1.49
CA LEU A 271 -17.39 -4.56 -1.55
C LEU A 271 -16.80 -5.56 -2.56
N PRO A 272 -16.81 -6.87 -2.24
CA PRO A 272 -16.35 -7.89 -3.17
C PRO A 272 -17.36 -8.08 -4.31
N TYR A 273 -17.06 -8.96 -5.26
CA TYR A 273 -18.06 -9.46 -6.22
C TYR A 273 -19.35 -9.88 -5.48
N PRO A 274 -20.56 -9.55 -5.98
CA PRO A 274 -20.90 -9.08 -7.33
C PRO A 274 -20.95 -7.55 -7.54
N TYR A 275 -20.50 -6.76 -6.57
CA TYR A 275 -20.49 -5.30 -6.70
C TYR A 275 -19.38 -4.84 -7.66
N ASP A 276 -19.59 -3.72 -8.35
CA ASP A 276 -18.65 -3.15 -9.33
C ASP A 276 -17.25 -2.90 -8.78
N THR A 277 -17.11 -2.70 -7.47
CA THR A 277 -15.81 -2.54 -6.82
C THR A 277 -14.94 -3.78 -6.92
N ASN A 278 -15.54 -4.98 -7.08
CA ASN A 278 -14.91 -6.29 -7.30
C ASN A 278 -13.54 -6.43 -6.63
N CYS A 279 -13.51 -6.16 -5.33
CA CYS A 279 -12.26 -5.96 -4.62
C CYS A 279 -11.55 -7.28 -4.32
N THR A 280 -10.24 -7.19 -4.04
CA THR A 280 -9.38 -8.30 -3.67
C THR A 280 -9.08 -8.29 -2.17
N HIS A 281 -9.22 -9.45 -1.53
CA HIS A 281 -8.89 -9.67 -0.12
C HIS A 281 -7.38 -9.90 0.07
N TYR A 282 -6.58 -8.85 -0.10
CA TYR A 282 -5.12 -8.97 -0.03
C TYR A 282 -4.58 -9.48 1.32
N ILE A 283 -5.22 -9.12 2.44
CA ILE A 283 -4.82 -9.64 3.76
C ILE A 283 -4.95 -11.16 3.84
N ASP A 284 -5.96 -11.74 3.20
CA ASP A 284 -6.14 -13.20 3.19
C ASP A 284 -5.09 -13.87 2.29
N LEU A 285 -4.77 -13.26 1.14
CA LEU A 285 -3.66 -13.69 0.28
C LEU A 285 -2.32 -13.62 1.02
N TRP A 286 -2.08 -12.54 1.77
CA TRP A 286 -0.89 -12.33 2.57
C TRP A 286 -0.74 -13.41 3.65
N ARG A 287 -1.82 -13.72 4.38
CA ARG A 287 -1.83 -14.81 5.37
C ARG A 287 -1.56 -16.17 4.74
N LYS A 288 -2.18 -16.44 3.58
CA LYS A 288 -1.97 -17.67 2.80
C LYS A 288 -0.52 -17.80 2.33
N ASN A 289 0.12 -16.68 2.01
CA ASN A 289 1.51 -16.60 1.57
C ASN A 289 2.49 -16.40 2.75
N ASN A 290 2.22 -17.03 3.90
CA ASN A 290 3.07 -16.99 5.09
C ASN A 290 3.42 -15.58 5.59
N GLY A 291 2.51 -14.62 5.45
CA GLY A 291 2.72 -13.25 5.90
C GLY A 291 3.53 -12.41 4.92
N THR A 292 3.45 -12.72 3.62
CA THR A 292 4.18 -12.00 2.58
C THR A 292 3.29 -11.70 1.38
N GLY A 293 3.71 -10.74 0.56
CA GLY A 293 3.00 -10.32 -0.65
C GLY A 293 2.35 -8.94 -0.54
N PRO A 294 1.64 -8.52 -1.60
CA PRO A 294 1.15 -7.16 -1.73
C PRO A 294 -0.12 -6.98 -0.91
N LEU A 295 -0.30 -5.79 -0.33
CA LEU A 295 -1.50 -5.42 0.42
C LEU A 295 -2.39 -4.39 -0.28
N SER A 296 -1.93 -3.90 -1.44
CA SER A 296 -2.67 -2.95 -2.27
C SER A 296 -2.56 -3.30 -3.75
N LYS A 297 -3.44 -2.70 -4.55
CA LYS A 297 -3.40 -2.83 -6.01
C LYS A 297 -2.06 -2.40 -6.59
N ILE A 298 -1.53 -1.27 -6.10
CA ILE A 298 -0.25 -0.72 -6.59
C ILE A 298 0.89 -1.70 -6.28
N MET A 299 0.97 -2.19 -5.04
CA MET A 299 1.98 -3.21 -4.68
C MET A 299 1.85 -4.48 -5.52
N CYS A 300 0.62 -4.92 -5.80
CA CYS A 300 0.36 -6.08 -6.65
C CYS A 300 0.86 -5.85 -8.08
N VAL A 301 0.59 -4.68 -8.66
CA VAL A 301 1.06 -4.32 -10.00
C VAL A 301 2.59 -4.30 -10.04
N GLU A 302 3.24 -3.67 -9.07
CA GLU A 302 4.71 -3.60 -9.00
C GLU A 302 5.34 -5.00 -8.82
N GLN A 303 4.77 -5.83 -7.96
CA GLN A 303 5.23 -7.22 -7.81
C GLN A 303 4.96 -8.06 -9.07
N CYS A 304 3.84 -7.83 -9.75
CA CYS A 304 3.51 -8.52 -11.01
C CYS A 304 4.52 -8.20 -12.11
N LYS A 305 4.90 -6.92 -12.28
CA LYS A 305 5.96 -6.51 -13.23
C LYS A 305 7.25 -7.26 -12.95
N MET A 306 7.69 -7.23 -11.69
CA MET A 306 8.89 -7.93 -11.22
C MET A 306 8.84 -9.42 -11.56
N ASN A 307 7.76 -10.11 -11.15
CA ASN A 307 7.59 -11.53 -11.37
C ASN A 307 7.60 -11.89 -12.86
N LYS A 308 6.96 -11.09 -13.73
CA LYS A 308 6.99 -11.32 -15.19
C LYS A 308 8.42 -11.20 -15.73
N LEU A 309 9.18 -10.18 -15.33
CA LEU A 309 10.59 -10.03 -15.73
C LEU A 309 11.44 -11.22 -15.29
N VAL A 310 11.33 -11.62 -14.02
CA VAL A 310 12.05 -12.76 -13.45
C VAL A 310 11.70 -14.06 -14.17
N ASN A 311 10.41 -14.31 -14.44
CA ASN A 311 9.95 -15.50 -15.17
C ASN A 311 10.46 -15.57 -16.62
N MET A 312 10.77 -14.41 -17.23
CA MET A 312 11.40 -14.32 -18.54
C MET A 312 12.93 -14.42 -18.49
N ASN A 313 13.51 -14.75 -17.33
CA ASN A 313 14.96 -14.70 -17.06
C ASN A 313 15.58 -13.33 -17.41
N SER A 314 14.79 -12.25 -17.24
CA SER A 314 15.24 -10.88 -17.46
C SER A 314 15.74 -10.26 -16.17
N CYS A 315 16.39 -9.10 -16.30
CA CYS A 315 16.73 -8.25 -15.18
C CYS A 315 15.53 -7.36 -14.81
N VAL A 316 15.53 -6.85 -13.58
CA VAL A 316 14.53 -5.89 -13.08
C VAL A 316 15.03 -4.47 -13.32
N ASP A 317 14.29 -3.69 -14.09
CA ASP A 317 14.64 -2.30 -14.37
C ASP A 317 14.13 -1.33 -13.29
N LYS A 318 14.59 -0.07 -13.37
CA LYS A 318 14.28 0.99 -12.41
C LYS A 318 12.80 1.38 -12.30
N THR A 319 11.94 0.95 -13.22
CA THR A 319 10.50 1.25 -13.18
C THR A 319 9.72 0.33 -12.25
N VAL A 320 10.36 -0.75 -11.78
CA VAL A 320 9.83 -1.65 -10.76
C VAL A 320 10.28 -1.16 -9.40
N THR A 321 9.31 -0.72 -8.61
CA THR A 321 9.55 -0.06 -7.30
C THR A 321 9.31 -0.97 -6.11
N TYR A 322 8.75 -2.16 -6.35
CA TYR A 322 8.53 -3.15 -5.30
C TYR A 322 9.88 -3.53 -4.67
N PRO A 323 10.03 -3.47 -3.34
CA PRO A 323 11.27 -3.92 -2.70
C PRO A 323 11.60 -5.37 -3.10
N HIS A 324 12.85 -5.70 -3.44
CA HIS A 324 13.28 -7.03 -3.90
C HIS A 324 14.80 -7.20 -3.90
N GLU A 325 15.29 -8.44 -4.09
CA GLU A 325 16.73 -8.77 -4.24
C GLU A 325 17.05 -9.39 -5.62
N GLU A 326 16.12 -9.27 -6.57
CA GLU A 326 16.33 -9.72 -7.96
C GLU A 326 17.44 -8.93 -8.67
N LYS A 327 18.05 -9.55 -9.70
CA LYS A 327 19.11 -8.94 -10.52
C LYS A 327 18.60 -7.67 -11.20
N LEU A 328 19.26 -6.54 -10.98
CA LEU A 328 18.94 -5.28 -11.65
C LEU A 328 19.50 -5.20 -13.07
N CYS A 329 18.80 -4.46 -13.93
CA CYS A 329 19.31 -4.12 -15.26
C CYS A 329 20.43 -3.09 -15.18
N GLU A 330 21.27 -3.05 -16.22
CA GLU A 330 22.22 -1.97 -16.37
C GLU A 330 21.49 -0.63 -16.57
N LYS A 331 22.16 0.47 -16.22
CA LYS A 331 21.58 1.81 -16.20
C LYS A 331 20.92 2.14 -17.56
N GLU A 332 19.73 2.72 -17.51
CA GLU A 332 18.90 3.16 -18.65
C GLU A 332 18.16 2.06 -19.42
N GLU A 333 18.43 0.78 -19.15
CA GLU A 333 17.68 -0.30 -19.77
C GLU A 333 16.28 -0.42 -19.14
N ILE A 334 15.24 -0.28 -19.97
CA ILE A 334 13.84 -0.46 -19.58
C ILE A 334 13.33 -1.76 -20.23
N LYS A 335 12.85 -2.69 -19.40
CA LYS A 335 12.33 -4.00 -19.80
C LYS A 335 10.82 -4.10 -19.65
N VAL A 336 10.22 -3.39 -18.70
CA VAL A 336 8.76 -3.34 -18.54
C VAL A 336 8.14 -2.72 -19.80
N THR A 337 7.30 -3.50 -20.48
CA THR A 337 6.52 -3.03 -21.63
C THR A 337 5.13 -2.55 -21.23
N GLU A 338 4.47 -1.79 -22.11
CA GLU A 338 3.08 -1.37 -21.92
C GLU A 338 2.13 -2.58 -21.82
N GLU A 339 2.33 -3.62 -22.63
CA GLU A 339 1.55 -4.86 -22.56
C GLU A 339 1.66 -5.55 -21.18
N MET A 340 2.87 -5.62 -20.63
CA MET A 340 3.08 -6.16 -19.28
C MET A 340 2.35 -5.32 -18.23
N LEU A 341 2.44 -3.99 -18.34
CA LEU A 341 1.78 -3.05 -17.45
C LEU A 341 0.27 -3.26 -17.47
N GLU A 342 -0.33 -3.28 -18.67
CA GLU A 342 -1.76 -3.52 -18.85
C GLU A 342 -2.20 -4.87 -18.26
N SER A 343 -1.44 -5.93 -18.54
CA SER A 343 -1.72 -7.27 -17.99
C SER A 343 -1.73 -7.24 -16.48
N CYS A 344 -0.73 -6.62 -15.84
CA CYS A 344 -0.66 -6.52 -14.39
C CYS A 344 -1.81 -5.69 -13.80
N TYR A 345 -2.24 -4.61 -14.47
CA TYR A 345 -3.41 -3.84 -14.03
C TYR A 345 -4.73 -4.61 -14.14
N LYS A 346 -4.86 -5.51 -15.11
CA LYS A 346 -6.01 -6.42 -15.29
C LYS A 346 -6.01 -7.53 -14.24
N GLU A 347 -4.84 -8.06 -13.87
CA GLU A 347 -4.68 -9.12 -12.86
C GLU A 347 -4.89 -8.62 -11.42
N CYS A 348 -4.55 -7.35 -11.13
CA CYS A 348 -4.60 -6.78 -9.78
C CYS A 348 -5.87 -5.97 -9.50
N GLY A 349 -6.73 -6.48 -8.62
CA GLY A 349 -7.94 -5.79 -8.14
C GLY A 349 -7.66 -4.74 -7.06
N SER A 350 -8.64 -3.86 -6.81
CA SER A 350 -8.56 -2.90 -5.71
C SER A 350 -8.71 -3.62 -4.36
N ALA A 351 -8.00 -3.19 -3.31
CA ALA A 351 -8.11 -3.83 -2.00
C ALA A 351 -9.52 -3.67 -1.39
N CYS A 352 -10.06 -4.75 -0.83
CA CYS A 352 -11.33 -4.72 -0.08
C CYS A 352 -11.21 -3.93 1.21
N LYS A 353 -10.06 -4.03 1.87
CA LYS A 353 -9.70 -3.25 3.05
C LYS A 353 -8.28 -2.73 2.82
N TYR A 354 -8.10 -1.43 2.98
CA TYR A 354 -6.80 -0.77 2.96
C TYR A 354 -6.78 0.23 4.13
N GLU A 355 -5.68 0.31 4.87
CA GLU A 355 -5.56 1.07 6.13
C GLU A 355 -4.30 1.91 6.18
#